data_AF-A0A7V5PNU1-F1
#
_entry.id   AF-A0A7V5PNU1-F1
#
_cell.length_a   1.000
_cell.length_b   1.000
_cell.length_c   1.000
_cell.angle_alpha   90.00
_cell.angle_beta   90.00
_cell.angle_gamma   90.00
#
_symmetry.space_group_name_H-M   'P 1'
#
loop_
_entity.id
_entity.type
_entity.pdbx_description
1 polymer ?
#
loop_
_entity_poly.entity_id
_entity_poly.type
_entity_poly.pdbx_seq_one_letter_code
_entity_poly.pdbx_strand_id
1 'polypeptide(L)'
;IDGVHFDDYFYPYPSYNNGKDFPDEDSYHAYLQQGGKLSRGDWRRKAVNDFIRRVYRAIKQTKPWVKFGLSPFGIYRPGHPASISGFDQYRTLYADARLWLNQGWVDYWAPQLYWPINRVRQSFPVLLGWWLRENKKQRHVWPGLFTSRVKDAAGVDENLNQIMIVRGFEPDAPGHIHFSAKAFLDTSAILSKALLTGPYRRPALIPPSPWLDDEPPQPPRVRTQLMADSVSIRWTHGDTSDVFRWVVYFRYGDRWNYQILNRSQMTFTLPYRLSADENKVSFVLTRVAVTAVDRTGNESARTILPVTIPQ
;
A
#
# COMPACT_ATOMS: atom_id res chain seq x y z
N ILE A 1 -10.02 -10.91 -6.57
CA ILE A 1 -8.80 -10.45 -5.90
C ILE A 1 -8.40 -9.10 -6.47
N ASP A 2 -7.90 -8.21 -5.63
CA ASP A 2 -7.41 -6.88 -6.04
C ASP A 2 -5.88 -6.85 -6.15
N GLY A 3 -5.21 -7.86 -5.57
CA GLY A 3 -3.80 -8.08 -5.74
C GLY A 3 -3.36 -9.52 -5.50
N VAL A 4 -2.13 -9.80 -5.94
CA VAL A 4 -1.36 -11.01 -5.65
C VAL A 4 -0.12 -10.56 -4.88
N HIS A 5 0.22 -11.26 -3.80
CA HIS A 5 1.35 -10.93 -2.94
C HIS A 5 2.23 -12.16 -2.75
N PHE A 6 3.54 -12.02 -2.96
CA PHE A 6 4.51 -13.00 -2.45
C PHE A 6 5.38 -12.38 -1.36
N ASP A 7 5.67 -13.21 -0.37
CA ASP A 7 6.60 -12.93 0.71
C ASP A 7 8.07 -13.14 0.27
N ASP A 8 8.97 -13.30 1.23
CA ASP A 8 10.41 -13.43 1.07
C ASP A 8 10.90 -14.86 0.83
N TYR A 9 10.02 -15.84 0.76
CA TYR A 9 10.37 -17.24 0.48
C TYR A 9 10.55 -17.49 -1.03
N PHE A 10 11.81 -17.65 -1.46
CA PHE A 10 12.18 -18.02 -2.83
C PHE A 10 12.85 -19.39 -2.83
N TYR A 11 14.18 -19.45 -2.92
CA TYR A 11 14.88 -20.62 -2.40
C TYR A 11 14.85 -20.61 -0.88
N PRO A 12 14.89 -21.79 -0.24
CA PRO A 12 14.67 -21.87 1.18
C PRO A 12 15.81 -21.27 2.01
N TYR A 13 15.47 -20.80 3.20
CA TYR A 13 16.43 -20.43 4.23
C TYR A 13 17.32 -21.65 4.59
N PRO A 14 18.59 -21.45 5.00
CA PRO A 14 19.52 -22.54 5.29
C PRO A 14 19.00 -23.57 6.30
N SER A 15 18.13 -23.15 7.23
CA SER A 15 17.49 -24.02 8.21
C SER A 15 16.66 -25.15 7.58
N TYR A 16 16.16 -24.98 6.37
CA TYR A 16 15.37 -25.99 5.66
C TYR A 16 16.13 -27.30 5.44
N ASN A 17 17.43 -27.23 5.14
CA ASN A 17 18.26 -28.40 4.86
C ASN A 17 19.42 -28.54 5.86
N ASN A 18 19.20 -28.14 7.12
CA ASN A 18 20.20 -28.21 8.19
C ASN A 18 21.56 -27.58 7.78
N GLY A 19 21.52 -26.47 7.04
CA GLY A 19 22.69 -25.76 6.53
C GLY A 19 23.33 -26.35 5.27
N LYS A 20 22.86 -27.49 4.76
CA LYS A 20 23.28 -28.04 3.46
C LYS A 20 22.68 -27.23 2.30
N ASP A 21 23.32 -27.30 1.14
CA ASP A 21 22.83 -26.63 -0.06
C ASP A 21 21.50 -27.23 -0.54
N PHE A 22 20.74 -26.47 -1.32
CA PHE A 22 19.49 -26.98 -1.90
C PHE A 22 19.76 -28.14 -2.88
N PRO A 23 19.04 -29.27 -2.78
CA PRO A 23 19.35 -30.48 -3.55
C PRO A 23 18.81 -30.42 -4.99
N ASP A 24 19.30 -29.48 -5.80
CA ASP A 24 18.94 -29.30 -7.22
C ASP A 24 20.05 -29.74 -8.20
N GLU A 25 20.93 -30.63 -7.76
CA GLU A 25 22.08 -31.12 -8.52
C GLU A 25 21.66 -31.70 -9.88
N ASP A 26 20.65 -32.58 -9.92
CA ASP A 26 20.17 -33.20 -11.15
C ASP A 26 19.64 -32.17 -12.15
N SER A 27 18.89 -31.19 -11.65
CA SER A 27 18.33 -30.10 -12.48
C SER A 27 19.43 -29.20 -13.02
N TYR A 28 20.46 -28.92 -12.21
CA TYR A 28 21.61 -28.12 -12.63
C TYR A 28 22.50 -28.87 -13.62
N HIS A 29 22.74 -30.17 -13.44
CA HIS A 29 23.46 -31.00 -14.41
C HIS A 29 22.74 -31.07 -15.75
N ALA A 30 21.43 -31.26 -15.75
CA ALA A 30 20.64 -31.24 -16.99
C ALA A 30 20.77 -29.89 -17.72
N TYR A 31 20.77 -28.77 -16.99
CA TYR A 31 21.02 -27.44 -17.55
C TYR A 31 22.41 -27.33 -18.21
N LEU A 32 23.46 -27.84 -17.56
CA LEU A 32 24.82 -27.83 -18.11
C LEU A 32 24.95 -28.72 -19.35
N GLN A 33 24.35 -29.91 -19.34
CA GLN A 33 24.36 -30.83 -20.49
C GLN A 33 23.69 -30.24 -21.74
N GLN A 34 22.71 -29.34 -21.55
CA GLN A 34 22.06 -28.60 -22.63
C GLN A 34 22.85 -27.34 -23.07
N GLY A 35 24.10 -27.18 -22.62
CA GLY A 35 24.97 -26.05 -22.98
C GLY A 35 24.84 -24.82 -22.07
N GLY A 36 24.24 -24.98 -20.88
CA GLY A 36 24.19 -23.94 -19.86
C GLY A 36 25.57 -23.47 -19.41
N LYS A 37 25.71 -22.15 -19.15
CA LYS A 37 26.99 -21.51 -18.80
C LYS A 37 26.97 -20.70 -17.50
N LEU A 38 25.80 -20.53 -16.89
CA LEU A 38 25.66 -19.79 -15.64
C LEU A 38 26.26 -20.58 -14.48
N SER A 39 26.85 -19.87 -13.52
CA SER A 39 27.14 -20.46 -12.21
C SER A 39 25.84 -20.97 -11.58
N ARG A 40 25.89 -21.97 -10.69
CA ARG A 40 24.68 -22.48 -10.02
C ARG A 40 23.87 -21.36 -9.37
N GLY A 41 24.54 -20.42 -8.70
CA GLY A 41 23.86 -19.28 -8.07
C GLY A 41 23.18 -18.36 -9.08
N ASP A 42 23.81 -18.06 -10.21
CA ASP A 42 23.20 -17.23 -11.26
C ASP A 42 22.08 -17.97 -11.98
N TRP A 43 22.21 -19.28 -12.16
CA TRP A 43 21.17 -20.13 -12.71
C TRP A 43 19.92 -20.14 -11.81
N ARG A 44 20.09 -20.34 -10.49
CA ARG A 44 19.01 -20.24 -9.49
C ARG A 44 18.35 -18.86 -9.52
N ARG A 45 19.15 -17.78 -9.47
CA ARG A 45 18.62 -16.40 -9.58
C ARG A 45 17.85 -16.17 -10.87
N LYS A 46 18.39 -16.62 -12.01
CA LYS A 46 17.71 -16.50 -13.30
C LYS A 46 16.36 -17.22 -13.30
N ALA A 47 16.28 -18.41 -12.71
CA ALA A 47 15.02 -19.14 -12.61
C ALA A 47 13.97 -18.35 -11.81
N VAL A 48 14.35 -17.78 -10.66
CA VAL A 48 13.44 -16.93 -9.86
C VAL A 48 13.07 -15.66 -10.62
N ASN A 49 14.03 -14.99 -11.27
CA ASN A 49 13.80 -13.79 -12.08
C ASN A 49 12.78 -14.05 -13.20
N ASP A 50 12.95 -15.17 -13.92
CA ASP A 50 12.03 -15.56 -15.00
C ASP A 50 10.64 -15.89 -14.47
N PHE A 51 10.55 -16.55 -13.30
CA PHE A 51 9.29 -16.81 -12.62
C PHE A 51 8.57 -15.51 -12.25
N ILE A 52 9.23 -14.58 -11.55
CA ILE A 52 8.65 -13.30 -11.13
C ILE A 52 8.18 -12.48 -12.34
N ARG A 53 9.00 -12.37 -13.38
CA ARG A 53 8.64 -11.68 -14.62
C ARG A 53 7.42 -12.31 -15.30
N ARG A 54 7.36 -13.65 -15.34
CA ARG A 54 6.24 -14.38 -15.94
C ARG A 54 4.95 -14.21 -15.14
N VAL A 55 5.01 -14.26 -13.82
CA VAL A 55 3.86 -14.01 -12.93
C VAL A 55 3.31 -12.61 -13.15
N TYR A 56 4.16 -11.58 -13.12
CA TYR A 56 3.74 -10.20 -13.39
C TYR A 56 3.02 -10.08 -14.74
N ARG A 57 3.64 -10.58 -15.81
CA ARG A 57 3.05 -10.55 -17.17
C ARG A 57 1.70 -11.28 -17.22
N ALA A 58 1.60 -12.47 -16.65
CA ALA A 58 0.36 -13.26 -16.65
C ALA A 58 -0.77 -12.54 -15.90
N ILE A 59 -0.47 -11.91 -14.75
CA ILE A 59 -1.44 -11.09 -14.01
C ILE A 59 -1.93 -9.94 -14.88
N LYS A 60 -1.00 -9.15 -15.45
CA LYS A 60 -1.36 -7.99 -16.29
C LYS A 60 -2.18 -8.40 -17.52
N GLN A 61 -1.86 -9.52 -18.16
CA GLN A 61 -2.62 -10.05 -19.31
C GLN A 61 -4.03 -10.53 -18.94
N THR A 62 -4.20 -11.08 -17.73
CA THR A 62 -5.49 -11.65 -17.29
C THR A 62 -6.42 -10.58 -16.73
N LYS A 63 -5.90 -9.71 -15.84
CA LYS A 63 -6.63 -8.61 -15.21
C LYS A 63 -5.65 -7.44 -14.96
N PRO A 64 -5.54 -6.46 -15.89
CA PRO A 64 -4.54 -5.39 -15.84
C PRO A 64 -4.48 -4.63 -14.50
N TRP A 65 -5.65 -4.38 -13.89
CA TRP A 65 -5.80 -3.64 -12.63
C TRP A 65 -5.36 -4.42 -11.36
N VAL A 66 -5.17 -5.74 -11.43
CA VAL A 66 -4.79 -6.55 -10.25
C VAL A 66 -3.34 -6.28 -9.89
N LYS A 67 -3.07 -5.69 -8.72
CA LYS A 67 -1.72 -5.31 -8.29
C LYS A 67 -0.87 -6.56 -7.96
N PHE A 68 0.36 -6.62 -8.44
CA PHE A 68 1.33 -7.63 -7.98
C PHE A 68 2.34 -6.97 -7.03
N GLY A 69 2.56 -7.52 -5.85
CA GLY A 69 3.61 -7.01 -4.98
C GLY A 69 4.43 -8.09 -4.31
N LEU A 70 5.63 -7.67 -3.92
CA LEU A 70 6.63 -8.52 -3.32
C LEU A 70 7.07 -7.91 -1.99
N SER A 71 7.12 -8.75 -0.97
CA SER A 71 7.68 -8.44 0.34
C SER A 71 9.00 -9.20 0.54
N PRO A 72 10.09 -8.78 -0.10
CA PRO A 72 11.38 -9.43 0.08
C PRO A 72 11.96 -9.14 1.47
N PHE A 73 13.01 -9.86 1.81
CA PHE A 73 13.83 -9.51 2.97
C PHE A 73 14.29 -8.04 2.90
N GLY A 74 14.39 -7.36 4.05
CA GLY A 74 14.65 -5.92 4.07
C GLY A 74 16.05 -5.50 3.58
N ILE A 75 17.03 -6.41 3.60
CA ILE A 75 18.40 -6.17 3.14
C ILE A 75 18.62 -6.88 1.81
N TYR A 76 18.90 -6.14 0.72
CA TYR A 76 19.29 -6.75 -0.57
C TYR A 76 20.59 -7.53 -0.42
N ARG A 77 21.66 -6.84 -0.02
CA ARG A 77 22.98 -7.39 0.26
C ARG A 77 23.65 -6.56 1.35
N PRO A 78 24.48 -7.15 2.23
CA PRO A 78 25.36 -6.40 3.10
C PRO A 78 26.22 -5.42 2.31
N GLY A 79 26.45 -4.22 2.85
CA GLY A 79 27.14 -3.13 2.16
C GLY A 79 26.25 -2.30 1.23
N HIS A 80 24.95 -2.57 1.16
CA HIS A 80 24.00 -1.81 0.34
C HIS A 80 22.81 -1.28 1.18
N PRO A 81 22.85 -0.01 1.62
CA PRO A 81 23.98 0.93 1.54
C PRO A 81 25.13 0.55 2.48
N ALA A 82 26.29 1.20 2.34
CA ALA A 82 27.57 0.77 2.95
C ALA A 82 27.52 0.50 4.47
N SER A 83 26.65 1.19 5.22
CA SER A 83 26.48 1.01 6.67
C SER A 83 25.69 -0.25 7.06
N ILE A 84 24.96 -0.86 6.12
CA ILE A 84 24.09 -2.00 6.38
C ILE A 84 24.88 -3.31 6.35
N SER A 85 24.57 -4.20 7.28
CA SER A 85 25.12 -5.55 7.35
C SER A 85 24.05 -6.54 7.77
N GLY A 86 24.27 -7.83 7.55
CA GLY A 86 23.32 -8.88 7.95
C GLY A 86 23.19 -9.95 6.89
N PHE A 87 21.97 -10.44 6.73
CA PHE A 87 21.65 -11.50 5.79
C PHE A 87 21.75 -11.02 4.33
N ASP A 88 22.29 -11.87 3.45
CA ASP A 88 22.40 -11.63 2.00
C ASP A 88 21.32 -12.46 1.28
N GLN A 89 20.18 -11.84 0.97
CA GLN A 89 19.07 -12.53 0.28
C GLN A 89 19.42 -12.88 -1.17
N TYR A 90 20.28 -12.08 -1.82
CA TYR A 90 20.71 -12.30 -3.19
C TYR A 90 21.55 -13.59 -3.31
N ARG A 91 22.41 -13.83 -2.33
CA ARG A 91 23.23 -15.04 -2.27
C ARG A 91 22.48 -16.24 -1.72
N THR A 92 21.67 -16.04 -0.68
CA THR A 92 21.11 -17.16 0.10
C THR A 92 19.76 -17.62 -0.44
N LEU A 93 18.85 -16.69 -0.70
CA LEU A 93 17.51 -16.97 -1.20
C LEU A 93 17.43 -16.91 -2.73
N TYR A 94 18.55 -16.58 -3.39
CA TYR A 94 18.64 -16.31 -4.82
C TYR A 94 17.59 -15.29 -5.28
N ALA A 95 17.28 -14.35 -4.39
CA ALA A 95 16.33 -13.28 -4.61
C ALA A 95 17.05 -12.03 -5.14
N ASP A 96 16.99 -11.80 -6.46
CA ASP A 96 17.50 -10.57 -7.06
C ASP A 96 16.50 -9.41 -6.94
N ALA A 97 16.17 -9.10 -5.69
CA ALA A 97 15.12 -8.17 -5.32
C ALA A 97 15.33 -6.76 -5.93
N ARG A 98 16.59 -6.33 -6.03
CA ARG A 98 16.97 -5.08 -6.71
C ARG A 98 16.62 -5.12 -8.20
N LEU A 99 16.89 -6.21 -8.90
CA LEU A 99 16.54 -6.33 -10.32
C LEU A 99 15.03 -6.22 -10.52
N TRP A 100 14.22 -6.92 -9.72
CA TRP A 100 12.77 -6.94 -9.89
C TRP A 100 12.14 -5.56 -9.71
N LEU A 101 12.58 -4.82 -8.70
CA LEU A 101 12.15 -3.45 -8.46
C LEU A 101 12.59 -2.52 -9.60
N ASN A 102 13.87 -2.56 -9.99
CA ASN A 102 14.42 -1.68 -11.03
C ASN A 102 13.77 -1.93 -12.41
N GLN A 103 13.34 -3.16 -12.68
CA GLN A 103 12.64 -3.53 -13.90
C GLN A 103 11.12 -3.31 -13.82
N GLY A 104 10.57 -3.03 -12.63
CA GLY A 104 9.15 -2.79 -12.42
C GLY A 104 8.29 -4.04 -12.58
N TRP A 105 8.81 -5.23 -12.25
CA TRP A 105 8.05 -6.49 -12.24
C TRP A 105 7.16 -6.64 -11.01
N VAL A 106 6.66 -5.52 -10.52
CA VAL A 106 5.78 -5.33 -9.37
C VAL A 106 5.02 -4.02 -9.56
N ASP A 107 3.90 -3.90 -8.87
CA ASP A 107 3.14 -2.66 -8.72
C ASP A 107 3.38 -2.05 -7.33
N TYR A 108 3.69 -2.85 -6.32
CA TYR A 108 4.18 -2.35 -5.04
C TYR A 108 5.34 -3.19 -4.49
N TRP A 109 6.20 -2.53 -3.73
CA TRP A 109 7.39 -3.08 -3.10
C TRP A 109 7.28 -2.95 -1.59
N ALA A 110 7.41 -4.06 -0.88
CA ALA A 110 7.18 -4.10 0.56
C ALA A 110 8.37 -4.72 1.32
N PRO A 111 9.57 -4.10 1.25
CA PRO A 111 10.74 -4.69 1.91
C PRO A 111 10.46 -4.84 3.41
N GLN A 112 10.78 -5.99 3.97
CA GLN A 112 10.58 -6.31 5.39
C GLN A 112 11.54 -5.49 6.28
N LEU A 113 11.21 -4.23 6.57
CA LEU A 113 12.03 -3.31 7.36
C LEU A 113 11.75 -3.49 8.85
N TYR A 114 12.08 -4.66 9.37
CA TYR A 114 11.70 -5.10 10.72
C TYR A 114 12.69 -4.69 11.81
N TRP A 115 13.49 -3.66 11.60
CA TRP A 115 14.49 -3.21 12.58
C TRP A 115 14.17 -1.81 13.10
N PRO A 116 14.68 -1.44 14.29
CA PRO A 116 14.48 -0.10 14.82
C PRO A 116 15.15 0.99 13.99
N ILE A 117 14.66 2.21 14.14
CA ILE A 117 15.20 3.43 13.52
C ILE A 117 16.69 3.62 13.86
N ASN A 118 17.05 3.45 15.13
CA ASN A 118 18.39 3.70 15.65
C ASN A 118 19.37 2.51 15.53
N ARG A 119 18.97 1.39 14.94
CA ARG A 119 19.84 0.21 14.80
C ARG A 119 20.78 0.38 13.60
N VAL A 120 21.92 1.05 13.79
CA VAL A 120 22.88 1.46 12.74
C VAL A 120 23.06 0.44 11.60
N ARG A 121 23.35 -0.82 11.93
CA ARG A 121 23.63 -1.89 10.95
C ARG A 121 22.41 -2.38 10.15
N GLN A 122 21.19 -2.02 10.56
CA GLN A 122 19.91 -2.40 9.94
C GLN A 122 18.89 -1.24 10.03
N SER A 123 19.34 0.01 9.99
CA SER A 123 18.49 1.16 10.36
C SER A 123 17.31 1.29 9.41
N PHE A 124 16.10 1.39 9.96
CA PHE A 124 14.85 1.54 9.21
C PHE A 124 14.90 2.65 8.15
N PRO A 125 15.15 3.93 8.50
CA PRO A 125 15.14 5.01 7.51
C PRO A 125 16.26 4.88 6.46
N VAL A 126 17.42 4.31 6.85
CA VAL A 126 18.53 4.11 5.92
C VAL A 126 18.18 3.08 4.85
N LEU A 127 17.55 1.96 5.25
CA LEU A 127 17.08 0.93 4.34
C LEU A 127 15.92 1.44 3.47
N LEU A 128 14.95 2.15 4.06
CA LEU A 128 13.84 2.76 3.31
C LEU A 128 14.38 3.67 2.21
N GLY A 129 15.24 4.63 2.56
CA GLY A 129 15.83 5.57 1.60
C GLY A 129 16.67 4.86 0.53
N TRP A 130 17.29 3.72 0.83
CA TRP A 130 17.99 2.94 -0.18
C TRP A 130 17.04 2.27 -1.17
N TRP A 131 15.98 1.61 -0.69
CA TRP A 131 14.98 0.99 -1.58
C TRP A 131 14.26 2.02 -2.46
N LEU A 132 13.95 3.20 -1.92
CA LEU A 132 13.38 4.31 -2.69
C LEU A 132 14.32 4.74 -3.83
N ARG A 133 15.63 4.84 -3.58
CA ARG A 133 16.61 5.15 -4.63
C ARG A 133 16.72 4.06 -5.70
N GLU A 134 16.50 2.80 -5.34
CA GLU A 134 16.49 1.70 -6.32
C GLU A 134 15.20 1.66 -7.14
N ASN A 135 14.10 2.26 -6.69
CA ASN A 135 12.83 2.28 -7.41
C ASN A 135 12.82 3.10 -8.71
N LYS A 136 13.42 2.56 -9.78
CA LYS A 136 13.57 3.25 -11.08
C LYS A 136 12.26 3.37 -11.87
N LYS A 137 11.22 2.66 -11.47
CA LYS A 137 9.91 2.62 -12.14
C LYS A 137 8.81 3.28 -11.35
N GLN A 138 9.15 4.02 -10.28
CA GLN A 138 8.20 4.78 -9.47
C GLN A 138 7.02 3.93 -9.00
N ARG A 139 7.29 2.65 -8.65
CA ARG A 139 6.29 1.77 -8.04
C ARG A 139 6.01 2.21 -6.62
N HIS A 140 4.87 1.83 -6.06
CA HIS A 140 4.65 2.11 -4.65
C HIS A 140 5.70 1.39 -3.78
N VAL A 141 6.24 2.07 -2.77
CA VAL A 141 7.11 1.45 -1.77
C VAL A 141 6.44 1.54 -0.41
N TRP A 142 5.94 0.40 0.06
CA TRP A 142 5.15 0.25 1.28
C TRP A 142 5.84 -0.73 2.21
N PRO A 143 6.87 -0.30 2.97
CA PRO A 143 7.70 -1.20 3.76
C PRO A 143 6.89 -2.01 4.78
N GLY A 144 7.35 -3.23 5.05
CA GLY A 144 6.84 -4.05 6.13
C GLY A 144 7.27 -3.50 7.50
N LEU A 145 6.33 -3.33 8.41
CA LEU A 145 6.54 -2.97 9.81
C LEU A 145 6.25 -4.18 10.70
N PHE A 146 7.14 -4.51 11.64
CA PHE A 146 6.95 -5.65 12.52
C PHE A 146 6.13 -5.26 13.77
N THR A 147 4.82 -5.09 13.64
CA THR A 147 3.93 -4.72 14.75
C THR A 147 3.68 -5.85 15.74
N SER A 148 3.74 -7.11 15.32
CA SER A 148 3.53 -8.27 16.20
C SER A 148 4.57 -8.39 17.32
N ARG A 149 5.66 -7.61 17.29
CA ARG A 149 6.65 -7.55 18.37
C ARG A 149 6.40 -6.44 19.39
N VAL A 150 5.44 -5.54 19.15
CA VAL A 150 5.15 -4.40 20.02
C VAL A 150 4.51 -4.91 21.31
N LYS A 151 5.09 -4.54 22.46
CA LYS A 151 4.66 -5.00 23.79
C LYS A 151 4.36 -3.87 24.77
N ASP A 152 4.93 -2.68 24.54
CA ASP A 152 4.93 -1.56 25.48
C ASP A 152 4.83 -0.22 24.74
N ALA A 153 4.79 0.87 25.51
CA ALA A 153 4.70 2.23 24.98
C ALA A 153 5.89 2.62 24.09
N ALA A 154 7.09 2.13 24.39
CA ALA A 154 8.28 2.41 23.57
C ALA A 154 8.17 1.74 22.19
N GLY A 155 7.65 0.52 22.13
CA GLY A 155 7.36 -0.16 20.86
C GLY A 155 6.25 0.52 20.05
N VAL A 156 5.24 1.09 20.72
CA VAL A 156 4.21 1.91 20.06
C VAL A 156 4.84 3.17 19.47
N ASP A 157 5.63 3.90 20.26
CA ASP A 157 6.31 5.12 19.81
C ASP A 157 7.23 4.85 18.61
N GLU A 158 8.05 3.81 18.67
CA GLU A 158 8.89 3.36 17.55
C GLU A 158 8.05 3.07 16.29
N ASN A 159 6.91 2.39 16.42
CA ASN A 159 6.07 2.07 15.26
C ASN A 159 5.41 3.33 14.67
N LEU A 160 4.91 4.24 15.51
CA LEU A 160 4.39 5.53 15.07
C LEU A 160 5.47 6.37 14.37
N ASN A 161 6.68 6.40 14.92
CA ASN A 161 7.81 7.09 14.32
C ASN A 161 8.17 6.50 12.95
N GLN A 162 8.16 5.18 12.78
CA GLN A 162 8.36 4.52 11.48
C GLN A 162 7.27 4.92 10.47
N ILE A 163 6.00 4.98 10.88
CA ILE A 163 4.89 5.44 10.03
C ILE A 163 5.11 6.90 9.60
N MET A 164 5.52 7.77 10.52
CA MET A 164 5.76 9.17 10.21
C MET A 164 7.00 9.38 9.32
N ILE A 165 8.05 8.57 9.50
CA ILE A 165 9.21 8.54 8.60
C ILE A 165 8.77 8.18 7.18
N VAL A 166 7.95 7.13 7.00
CA VAL A 166 7.44 6.76 5.67
C VAL A 166 6.67 7.91 5.03
N ARG A 167 5.81 8.60 5.79
CA ARG A 167 5.09 9.80 5.32
C ARG A 167 6.01 10.95 4.94
N GLY A 168 7.14 11.11 5.64
CA GLY A 168 8.13 12.13 5.33
C GLY A 168 8.93 11.82 4.06
N PHE A 169 9.23 10.54 3.81
CA PHE A 169 9.96 10.13 2.60
C PHE A 169 9.06 10.09 1.34
N GLU A 170 7.79 9.69 1.48
CA GLU A 170 6.84 9.50 0.38
C GLU A 170 5.53 10.26 0.67
N PRO A 171 5.50 11.61 0.61
CA PRO A 171 4.33 12.39 0.99
C PRO A 171 3.12 12.19 0.06
N ASP A 172 3.36 11.86 -1.21
CA ASP A 172 2.30 11.75 -2.23
C ASP A 172 1.60 10.38 -2.22
N ALA A 173 2.32 9.31 -1.84
CA ALA A 173 1.80 7.95 -1.83
C ALA A 173 2.28 7.10 -0.63
N PRO A 174 2.15 7.60 0.62
CA PRO A 174 2.67 6.89 1.78
C PRO A 174 1.86 5.61 2.02
N GLY A 175 2.53 4.55 2.42
CA GLY A 175 1.90 3.29 2.80
C GLY A 175 2.88 2.34 3.45
N HIS A 176 2.39 1.29 4.08
CA HIS A 176 3.19 0.27 4.74
C HIS A 176 2.32 -0.96 5.02
N ILE A 177 2.97 -2.09 5.30
CA ILE A 177 2.29 -3.35 5.62
C ILE A 177 2.63 -3.75 7.05
N HIS A 178 1.63 -4.11 7.83
CA HIS A 178 1.84 -4.59 9.20
C HIS A 178 2.02 -6.09 9.24
N PHE A 179 3.19 -6.54 9.70
CA PHE A 179 3.43 -7.92 10.09
C PHE A 179 3.22 -8.07 11.60
N SER A 180 2.11 -8.62 12.06
CA SER A 180 0.99 -9.20 11.31
C SER A 180 -0.34 -8.79 11.92
N ALA A 181 -1.45 -9.21 11.29
CA ALA A 181 -2.79 -8.94 11.77
C ALA A 181 -3.03 -9.35 13.25
N LYS A 182 -2.24 -10.31 13.77
CA LYS A 182 -2.26 -10.71 15.18
C LYS A 182 -2.14 -9.51 16.14
N ALA A 183 -1.34 -8.51 15.79
CA ALA A 183 -1.14 -7.31 16.61
C ALA A 183 -2.43 -6.48 16.82
N PHE A 184 -3.45 -6.71 15.99
CA PHE A 184 -4.69 -5.93 15.97
C PHE A 184 -5.94 -6.75 16.31
N LEU A 185 -5.78 -8.03 16.66
CA LEU A 185 -6.90 -8.87 17.10
C LEU A 185 -7.50 -8.38 18.43
N ASP A 186 -6.69 -7.70 19.25
CA ASP A 186 -7.14 -6.98 20.43
C ASP A 186 -7.16 -5.47 20.15
N THR A 187 -8.36 -4.91 19.97
CA THR A 187 -8.55 -3.47 19.74
C THR A 187 -8.33 -2.63 21.00
N SER A 188 -8.30 -3.26 22.19
CA SER A 188 -8.01 -2.58 23.45
C SER A 188 -6.51 -2.35 23.67
N ALA A 189 -5.67 -3.06 22.91
CA ALA A 189 -4.23 -2.95 22.95
C ALA A 189 -3.76 -1.50 22.69
N ILE A 190 -2.68 -1.12 23.37
CA ILE A 190 -2.10 0.23 23.32
C ILE A 190 -1.76 0.69 21.89
N LEU A 191 -1.31 -0.23 21.03
CA LEU A 191 -0.99 0.04 19.63
C LEU A 191 -2.25 0.38 18.82
N SER A 192 -3.30 -0.44 18.92
CA SER A 192 -4.57 -0.23 18.21
C SER A 192 -5.18 1.12 18.55
N LYS A 193 -5.22 1.48 19.85
CA LYS A 193 -5.69 2.79 20.30
C LYS A 193 -4.86 3.94 19.73
N ALA A 194 -3.53 3.83 19.81
CA ALA A 194 -2.62 4.87 19.32
C ALA A 194 -2.74 5.09 17.80
N LEU A 195 -2.92 4.02 17.02
CA LEU A 195 -3.14 4.11 15.58
C LEU A 195 -4.48 4.79 15.25
N LEU A 196 -5.57 4.38 15.92
CA LEU A 196 -6.92 4.92 15.70
C LEU A 196 -7.07 6.38 16.13
N THR A 197 -6.37 6.83 17.17
CA THR A 197 -6.38 8.24 17.59
C THR A 197 -5.34 9.09 16.86
N GLY A 198 -4.30 8.45 16.31
CA GLY A 198 -3.21 9.09 15.58
C GLY A 198 -3.27 8.88 14.06
N PRO A 199 -2.30 8.17 13.46
CA PRO A 199 -2.10 8.18 12.01
C PRO A 199 -3.25 7.59 11.20
N TYR A 200 -4.10 6.74 11.78
CA TYR A 200 -5.23 6.08 11.12
C TYR A 200 -6.58 6.64 11.52
N ARG A 201 -6.61 7.82 12.14
CA ARG A 201 -7.86 8.47 12.56
C ARG A 201 -8.85 8.69 11.40
N ARG A 202 -8.37 8.81 10.17
CA ARG A 202 -9.20 9.03 8.98
C ARG A 202 -8.98 7.90 7.97
N PRO A 203 -10.06 7.32 7.40
CA PRO A 203 -9.94 6.42 6.25
C PRO A 203 -9.21 7.11 5.11
N ALA A 204 -8.40 6.38 4.35
CA ALA A 204 -7.69 6.93 3.19
C ALA A 204 -7.99 6.09 1.94
N LEU A 205 -7.92 6.71 0.77
CA LEU A 205 -7.87 5.98 -0.49
C LEU A 205 -6.50 5.31 -0.67
N ILE A 206 -6.47 4.27 -1.49
CA ILE A 206 -5.21 3.74 -2.02
C ILE A 206 -4.69 4.78 -3.03
N PRO A 207 -3.41 5.19 -2.97
CA PRO A 207 -2.84 6.10 -3.95
C PRO A 207 -2.98 5.57 -5.39
N PRO A 208 -3.08 6.46 -6.40
CA PRO A 208 -3.16 6.06 -7.80
C PRO A 208 -1.89 5.31 -8.23
N SER A 209 -2.08 4.28 -9.07
CA SER A 209 -1.01 3.52 -9.70
C SER A 209 -0.96 3.85 -11.21
N PRO A 210 -0.43 5.02 -11.62
CA PRO A 210 -0.51 5.54 -12.98
C PRO A 210 0.16 4.66 -14.05
N TRP A 211 1.02 3.72 -13.65
CA TRP A 211 1.61 2.75 -14.57
C TRP A 211 0.69 1.57 -14.92
N LEU A 212 -0.46 1.44 -14.25
CA LEU A 212 -1.50 0.48 -14.59
C LEU A 212 -2.61 1.12 -15.42
N ASP A 213 -2.99 2.33 -15.02
CA ASP A 213 -4.02 3.15 -15.62
C ASP A 213 -3.81 4.59 -15.15
N ASP A 214 -3.73 5.55 -16.07
CA ASP A 214 -3.58 6.98 -15.79
C ASP A 214 -4.82 7.78 -16.22
N GLU A 215 -5.90 7.11 -16.63
CA GLU A 215 -7.16 7.74 -16.99
C GLU A 215 -8.15 7.64 -15.81
N PRO A 216 -8.48 8.76 -15.14
CA PRO A 216 -9.48 8.74 -14.09
C PRO A 216 -10.89 8.50 -14.66
N PRO A 217 -11.80 7.90 -13.88
CA PRO A 217 -13.20 7.80 -14.27
C PRO A 217 -13.81 9.17 -14.53
N GLN A 218 -14.90 9.19 -15.30
CA GLN A 218 -15.67 10.41 -15.50
C GLN A 218 -16.29 10.90 -14.17
N PRO A 219 -16.44 12.22 -13.99
CA PRO A 219 -17.14 12.72 -12.82
C PRO A 219 -18.61 12.25 -12.80
N PRO A 220 -19.15 11.81 -11.65
CA PRO A 220 -20.56 11.44 -11.56
C PRO A 220 -21.47 12.67 -11.69
N ARG A 221 -22.71 12.44 -12.15
CA ARG A 221 -23.76 13.46 -12.16
C ARG A 221 -24.44 13.48 -10.80
N VAL A 222 -24.17 14.52 -10.01
CA VAL A 222 -24.65 14.66 -8.64
C VAL A 222 -25.89 15.55 -8.56
N ARG A 223 -26.84 15.17 -7.70
CA ARG A 223 -28.03 15.96 -7.33
C ARG A 223 -28.19 15.96 -5.82
N THR A 224 -28.66 17.08 -5.29
CA THR A 224 -28.98 17.25 -3.87
C THR A 224 -30.47 17.50 -3.70
N GLN A 225 -31.06 16.90 -2.68
CA GLN A 225 -32.44 17.13 -2.27
C GLN A 225 -32.45 17.46 -0.78
N LEU A 226 -32.98 18.65 -0.44
CA LEU A 226 -33.23 19.01 0.94
C LEU A 226 -34.39 18.18 1.50
N MET A 227 -34.20 17.65 2.71
CA MET A 227 -35.18 16.96 3.52
C MET A 227 -35.44 17.76 4.81
N ALA A 228 -36.30 17.28 5.70
CA ALA A 228 -36.69 18.02 6.90
C ALA A 228 -35.51 18.43 7.82
N ASP A 229 -34.53 17.54 8.00
CA ASP A 229 -33.36 17.72 8.88
C ASP A 229 -32.00 17.40 8.20
N SER A 230 -32.05 17.06 6.91
CA SER A 230 -30.92 16.50 6.19
C SER A 230 -30.90 16.87 4.71
N VAL A 231 -29.78 16.61 4.05
CA VAL A 231 -29.60 16.72 2.61
C VAL A 231 -29.29 15.33 2.07
N SER A 232 -30.14 14.84 1.18
CA SER A 232 -29.89 13.63 0.41
C SER A 232 -29.05 13.97 -0.81
N ILE A 233 -27.87 13.39 -0.91
CA ILE A 233 -26.95 13.52 -2.04
C ILE A 233 -27.09 12.23 -2.85
N ARG A 234 -27.49 12.34 -4.11
CA ARG A 234 -27.65 11.21 -5.04
C ARG A 234 -26.82 11.44 -6.27
N TRP A 235 -26.30 10.37 -6.85
CA TRP A 235 -25.52 10.47 -8.08
C TRP A 235 -25.79 9.33 -9.05
N THR A 236 -25.42 9.56 -10.31
CA THR A 236 -25.44 8.59 -11.41
C THR A 236 -24.12 8.68 -12.17
N HIS A 237 -23.74 7.60 -12.85
CA HIS A 237 -22.50 7.54 -13.62
C HIS A 237 -22.72 6.73 -14.90
N GLY A 238 -22.14 7.21 -16.01
CA GLY A 238 -22.35 6.64 -17.34
C GLY A 238 -21.74 5.24 -17.50
N ASP A 239 -20.62 4.99 -16.83
CA ASP A 239 -19.96 3.68 -16.80
C ASP A 239 -19.62 3.27 -15.37
N THR A 240 -20.55 2.60 -14.69
CA THR A 240 -20.26 2.16 -13.31
C THR A 240 -19.19 1.06 -13.25
N SER A 241 -18.85 0.40 -14.38
CA SER A 241 -17.90 -0.72 -14.41
C SER A 241 -16.47 -0.30 -14.07
N ASP A 242 -16.15 0.93 -14.45
CA ASP A 242 -14.92 1.67 -14.18
C ASP A 242 -14.81 2.17 -12.72
N VAL A 243 -15.92 2.23 -11.99
CA VAL A 243 -15.93 2.72 -10.60
C VAL A 243 -15.73 1.60 -9.59
N PHE A 244 -14.79 1.80 -8.66
CA PHE A 244 -14.54 0.93 -7.52
C PHE A 244 -15.04 1.52 -6.20
N ARG A 245 -14.82 2.82 -5.98
CA ARG A 245 -15.30 3.57 -4.81
C ARG A 245 -15.93 4.89 -5.23
N TRP A 246 -16.74 5.44 -4.33
CA TRP A 246 -17.13 6.85 -4.37
C TRP A 246 -16.49 7.59 -3.22
N VAL A 247 -16.22 8.88 -3.40
CA VAL A 247 -15.92 9.77 -2.28
C VAL A 247 -16.92 10.91 -2.26
N VAL A 248 -17.63 11.05 -1.16
CA VAL A 248 -18.52 12.19 -0.91
C VAL A 248 -17.76 13.19 -0.05
N TYR A 249 -17.39 14.32 -0.64
CA TYR A 249 -16.84 15.46 0.07
C TYR A 249 -17.98 16.36 0.53
N PHE A 250 -17.89 16.88 1.74
CA PHE A 250 -18.89 17.77 2.30
C PHE A 250 -18.26 18.82 3.21
N ARG A 251 -18.82 20.03 3.19
CA ARG A 251 -18.31 21.17 3.94
C ARG A 251 -19.36 21.69 4.92
N TYR A 252 -19.02 21.70 6.20
CA TYR A 252 -19.81 22.34 7.26
C TYR A 252 -19.11 23.62 7.71
N GLY A 253 -19.77 24.76 7.55
CA GLY A 253 -19.11 26.07 7.67
C GLY A 253 -17.89 26.12 6.75
N ASP A 254 -16.69 26.29 7.33
CA ASP A 254 -15.43 26.29 6.59
C ASP A 254 -14.72 24.94 6.49
N ARG A 255 -15.19 23.91 7.19
CA ARG A 255 -14.46 22.64 7.36
C ARG A 255 -14.91 21.61 6.34
N TRP A 256 -13.98 21.16 5.50
CA TRP A 256 -14.17 20.00 4.62
C TRP A 256 -13.97 18.70 5.36
N ASN A 257 -14.81 17.73 5.03
CA ASN A 257 -14.69 16.34 5.42
C ASN A 257 -15.12 15.46 4.25
N TYR A 258 -14.93 14.14 4.38
CA TYR A 258 -15.32 13.20 3.33
C TYR A 258 -15.74 11.86 3.91
N GLN A 259 -16.48 11.11 3.09
CA GLN A 259 -16.83 9.73 3.31
C GLN A 259 -16.48 8.91 2.07
N ILE A 260 -15.74 7.81 2.25
CA ILE A 260 -15.48 6.83 1.20
C ILE A 260 -16.60 5.80 1.23
N LEU A 261 -17.16 5.47 0.07
CA LEU A 261 -18.29 4.57 -0.10
C LEU A 261 -17.98 3.47 -1.13
N ASN A 262 -18.70 2.36 -1.03
CA ASN A 262 -18.63 1.26 -1.98
C ASN A 262 -19.33 1.63 -3.29
N ARG A 263 -18.89 1.04 -4.41
CA ARG A 263 -19.50 1.20 -5.74
C ARG A 263 -21.02 1.09 -5.75
N SER A 264 -21.61 0.17 -4.97
CA SER A 264 -23.06 -0.07 -4.93
C SER A 264 -23.88 1.05 -4.28
N GLN A 265 -23.24 1.96 -3.55
CA GLN A 265 -23.91 3.08 -2.91
C GLN A 265 -24.00 4.23 -3.91
N MET A 266 -25.22 4.71 -4.19
CA MET A 266 -25.48 5.84 -5.10
C MET A 266 -26.17 7.02 -4.40
N THR A 267 -26.29 6.93 -3.08
CA THR A 267 -26.91 7.93 -2.22
C THR A 267 -26.16 8.02 -0.90
N PHE A 268 -26.10 9.23 -0.35
CA PHE A 268 -25.57 9.50 0.98
C PHE A 268 -26.35 10.65 1.59
N THR A 269 -26.72 10.53 2.86
CA THR A 269 -27.52 11.54 3.56
C THR A 269 -26.68 12.16 4.66
N LEU A 270 -26.69 13.48 4.72
CA LEU A 270 -26.00 14.27 5.74
C LEU A 270 -26.99 15.16 6.48
N PRO A 271 -26.88 15.33 7.81
CA PRO A 271 -27.69 16.33 8.50
C PRO A 271 -27.39 17.72 7.94
N TYR A 272 -28.38 18.60 7.76
CA TYR A 272 -28.07 19.92 7.20
C TYR A 272 -27.43 20.86 8.25
N ARG A 273 -27.57 20.54 9.55
CA ARG A 273 -26.93 21.20 10.70
C ARG A 273 -26.22 20.17 11.60
N LEU A 274 -25.02 20.51 12.05
CA LEU A 274 -24.34 19.82 13.15
C LEU A 274 -24.31 20.73 14.37
N SER A 275 -24.73 20.23 15.54
CA SER A 275 -24.53 20.93 16.82
C SER A 275 -23.22 20.47 17.44
N ALA A 276 -22.33 21.39 17.76
CA ALA A 276 -21.24 21.14 18.70
C ALA A 276 -21.74 21.54 20.10
N ASP A 277 -22.15 20.53 20.88
CA ASP A 277 -22.67 20.61 22.25
C ASP A 277 -23.99 21.38 22.46
N GLU A 278 -24.55 21.25 23.67
CA GLU A 278 -25.82 21.86 24.11
C GLU A 278 -25.82 23.40 24.05
N ASN A 279 -24.67 24.04 23.79
CA ASN A 279 -24.53 25.49 23.69
C ASN A 279 -23.93 25.96 22.33
N LYS A 280 -24.83 26.09 21.35
CA LYS A 280 -24.90 27.22 20.38
C LYS A 280 -23.91 27.36 19.21
N VAL A 281 -23.16 26.33 18.79
CA VAL A 281 -22.50 26.40 17.47
C VAL A 281 -23.10 25.39 16.52
N SER A 282 -24.02 25.86 15.67
CA SER A 282 -24.55 25.07 14.56
C SER A 282 -23.70 25.28 13.32
N PHE A 283 -23.02 24.24 12.85
CA PHE A 283 -22.39 24.27 11.54
C PHE A 283 -23.39 23.84 10.47
N VAL A 284 -23.54 24.63 9.43
CA VAL A 284 -24.46 24.36 8.33
C VAL A 284 -23.72 23.71 7.16
N LEU A 285 -24.32 22.72 6.51
CA LEU A 285 -23.80 22.12 5.29
C LEU A 285 -23.86 23.15 4.14
N THR A 286 -22.72 23.55 3.59
CA THR A 286 -22.63 24.61 2.58
C THR A 286 -22.28 24.11 1.19
N ARG A 287 -21.50 23.02 1.09
CA ARG A 287 -20.98 22.47 -0.16
C ARG A 287 -20.91 20.96 -0.10
N VAL A 288 -21.15 20.31 -1.24
CA VAL A 288 -20.91 18.88 -1.43
C VAL A 288 -20.22 18.63 -2.77
N ALA A 289 -19.47 17.54 -2.88
CA ALA A 289 -18.99 17.00 -4.14
C ALA A 289 -18.97 15.47 -4.06
N VAL A 290 -19.12 14.80 -5.19
CA VAL A 290 -18.94 13.35 -5.26
C VAL A 290 -17.96 13.03 -6.38
N THR A 291 -17.00 12.16 -6.12
CA THR A 291 -16.05 11.65 -7.12
C THR A 291 -16.13 10.15 -7.24
N ALA A 292 -15.85 9.66 -8.44
CA ALA A 292 -15.58 8.26 -8.73
C ALA A 292 -14.10 7.96 -8.50
N VAL A 293 -13.79 6.77 -7.99
CA VAL A 293 -12.42 6.25 -7.91
C VAL A 293 -12.38 4.88 -8.56
N ASP A 294 -11.44 4.65 -9.47
CA ASP A 294 -11.26 3.38 -10.16
C ASP A 294 -10.57 2.31 -9.28
N ARG A 295 -10.26 1.14 -9.86
CA ARG A 295 -9.54 0.06 -9.16
C ARG A 295 -8.04 0.34 -8.98
N THR A 296 -7.49 1.30 -9.70
CA THR A 296 -6.06 1.62 -9.66
C THR A 296 -5.73 2.78 -8.72
N GLY A 297 -6.74 3.54 -8.27
CA GLY A 297 -6.66 4.65 -7.33
C GLY A 297 -6.88 6.03 -7.96
N ASN A 298 -7.21 6.12 -9.25
CA ASN A 298 -7.46 7.38 -9.94
C ASN A 298 -8.81 7.96 -9.51
N GLU A 299 -8.82 9.21 -9.05
CA GLU A 299 -10.02 9.94 -8.63
C GLU A 299 -10.48 10.89 -9.76
N SER A 300 -11.77 10.85 -10.11
CA SER A 300 -12.38 11.77 -11.07
C SER A 300 -12.26 13.23 -10.63
N ALA A 301 -12.32 14.18 -11.57
CA ALA A 301 -12.40 15.60 -11.23
C ALA A 301 -13.59 15.92 -10.29
N ARG A 302 -13.38 16.88 -9.39
CA ARG A 302 -14.37 17.30 -8.38
C ARG A 302 -15.27 18.40 -8.91
N THR A 303 -16.57 18.14 -8.98
CA THR A 303 -17.59 19.18 -9.21
C THR A 303 -18.23 19.55 -7.88
N ILE A 304 -17.95 20.77 -7.41
CA ILE A 304 -18.48 21.28 -6.14
C ILE A 304 -19.87 21.89 -6.36
N LEU A 305 -20.86 21.39 -5.62
CA LEU A 305 -22.22 21.88 -5.63
C LEU A 305 -22.52 22.71 -4.37
N PRO A 306 -23.14 23.90 -4.50
CA PRO A 306 -23.70 24.61 -3.36
C PRO A 306 -24.91 23.86 -2.80
N VAL A 307 -25.01 23.84 -1.47
CA VAL A 307 -26.22 23.44 -0.77
C VAL A 307 -26.91 24.73 -0.32
N THR A 308 -28.04 25.03 -0.96
CA THR A 308 -28.89 26.17 -0.57
C THR A 308 -29.94 25.68 0.41
N ILE A 309 -29.94 26.24 1.61
CA ILE A 309 -30.93 25.94 2.64
C ILE A 309 -31.87 27.16 2.71
N PRO A 310 -33.20 26.97 2.62
CA PRO A 310 -34.17 28.04 2.87
C PRO A 310 -33.92 28.66 4.24
N GLN A 311 -33.96 29.99 4.29
CA GLN A 311 -33.87 30.74 5.55
C GLN A 311 -35.07 30.44 6.45
#